data_AF-A0A661C8N9-F1
#
_entry.id   AF-A0A661C8N9-F1
#
_cell.length_a   1.000
_cell.length_b   1.000
_cell.length_c   1.000
_cell.angle_alpha   90.00
_cell.angle_beta   90.00
_cell.angle_gamma   90.00
#
_symmetry.space_group_name_H-M   'P 1'
#
loop_
_entity.id
_entity.type
_entity.pdbx_description
1 polymer ?
#
loop_
_entity_poly.entity_id
_entity_poly.type
_entity_poly.pdbx_seq_one_letter_code
_entity_poly.pdbx_strand_id
1 'polypeptide(L)'
;MTQDQFDMAIGLIDAANSEDPNLETSNNSDQPKELLYSHRMSDMLQRYSPDADDAMKLSIHAQHIQRWKSPRSDYPMNRKGYHQWRTDLYQFHAETAASLLLKAGYEEEFIERVKLAIGKKSLKTNADTQLLEDVAGLVFIEHYMQAFVDRHPEYDEQKWLDIIRRTWSKMSDRAHQFALGGHIILPEPLVPLIQKAVSA
;
A
#
# COMPACT_ATOMS: atom_id res chain seq x y z
N MET A 1 -14.82 9.84 18.08
CA MET A 1 -14.40 8.47 17.72
C MET A 1 -14.01 7.79 19.01
N THR A 2 -14.61 6.64 19.32
CA THR A 2 -14.21 5.87 20.51
C THR A 2 -13.13 4.85 20.12
N GLN A 3 -12.27 4.48 21.07
CA GLN A 3 -11.29 3.42 20.87
C GLN A 3 -11.96 2.12 20.40
N ASP A 4 -13.14 1.81 20.95
CA ASP A 4 -13.94 0.63 20.58
C ASP A 4 -14.35 0.61 19.09
N GLN A 5 -14.70 1.76 18.51
CA GLN A 5 -15.05 1.85 17.08
C GLN A 5 -13.84 1.57 16.19
N PHE A 6 -12.68 2.12 16.57
CA PHE A 6 -11.43 1.92 15.85
C PHE A 6 -10.99 0.45 15.90
N ASP A 7 -11.00 -0.16 17.08
CA ASP A 7 -10.62 -1.56 17.27
C ASP A 7 -11.56 -2.51 16.51
N MET A 8 -12.86 -2.19 16.49
CA MET A 8 -13.83 -2.93 15.67
C MET A 8 -13.54 -2.83 14.18
N ALA A 9 -13.22 -1.64 13.67
CA ALA A 9 -12.87 -1.46 12.26
C ALA A 9 -11.60 -2.22 11.87
N ILE A 10 -10.54 -2.14 12.69
CA ILE A 10 -9.31 -2.92 12.48
C ILE A 10 -9.63 -4.42 12.47
N GLY A 11 -10.36 -4.91 13.48
CA GLY A 11 -10.73 -6.33 13.55
C GLY A 11 -11.54 -6.81 12.35
N LEU A 12 -12.44 -5.98 11.81
CA LEU A 12 -13.19 -6.30 10.59
C LEU A 12 -12.28 -6.35 9.34
N ILE A 13 -11.33 -5.42 9.22
CA ILE A 13 -10.37 -5.38 8.11
C ILE A 13 -9.43 -6.60 8.17
N ASP A 14 -8.88 -6.90 9.34
CA ASP A 14 -8.00 -8.05 9.57
C ASP A 14 -8.73 -9.36 9.33
N ALA A 15 -9.97 -9.51 9.83
CA ALA A 15 -10.78 -10.70 9.56
C ALA A 15 -11.03 -10.87 8.07
N ALA A 16 -11.36 -9.79 7.36
CA ALA A 16 -11.56 -9.82 5.92
C ALA A 16 -10.28 -10.22 5.18
N ASN A 17 -9.12 -9.70 5.55
CA ASN A 17 -7.80 -10.02 4.96
C ASN A 17 -7.22 -11.39 5.35
N SER A 18 -7.66 -11.95 6.48
CA SER A 18 -7.30 -13.30 6.92
C SER A 18 -7.89 -14.40 6.02
N GLU A 19 -8.90 -14.06 5.21
CA GLU A 19 -9.48 -14.97 4.20
C GLU A 19 -8.58 -15.15 2.95
N ASP A 20 -7.44 -14.45 2.83
CA ASP A 20 -6.54 -14.60 1.69
C ASP A 20 -5.92 -16.02 1.68
N PRO A 21 -6.18 -16.84 0.64
CA PRO A 21 -5.59 -18.16 0.54
C PRO A 21 -4.10 -18.12 0.17
N ASN A 22 -3.57 -16.97 -0.26
CA ASN A 22 -2.17 -16.81 -0.59
C ASN A 22 -1.37 -16.52 0.68
N LEU A 23 -0.33 -17.31 0.93
CA LEU A 23 0.54 -17.13 2.08
C LEU A 23 1.85 -16.45 1.69
N GLU A 24 2.37 -15.64 2.59
CA GLU A 24 3.72 -15.08 2.51
C GLU A 24 4.45 -15.34 3.84
N THR A 25 5.68 -15.85 3.74
CA THR A 25 6.50 -16.13 4.91
C THR A 25 7.16 -14.85 5.41
N SER A 26 6.93 -14.51 6.69
CA SER A 26 7.60 -13.41 7.39
C SER A 26 7.96 -13.85 8.80
N ASN A 27 9.17 -13.56 9.25
CA ASN A 27 9.70 -13.97 10.56
C ASN A 27 9.51 -15.48 10.85
N ASN A 28 9.78 -16.33 9.86
CA ASN A 28 9.61 -17.80 9.92
C ASN A 28 8.17 -18.28 10.20
N SER A 29 7.16 -17.44 9.89
CA SER A 29 5.75 -17.80 9.96
C SER A 29 5.04 -17.46 8.66
N ASP A 30 4.18 -18.36 8.19
CA ASP A 30 3.32 -18.11 7.03
C ASP A 30 2.07 -17.35 7.48
N GLN A 31 1.75 -16.27 6.76
CA GLN A 31 0.58 -15.44 7.04
C GLN A 31 -0.20 -15.16 5.76
N PRO A 32 -1.53 -14.98 5.83
CA PRO A 32 -2.32 -14.48 4.71
C PRO A 32 -1.70 -13.20 4.17
N LYS A 33 -1.44 -13.16 2.87
CA LYS A 33 -0.56 -12.17 2.25
C LYS A 33 -1.08 -10.75 2.42
N GLU A 34 -2.36 -10.50 2.16
CA GLU A 34 -2.91 -9.15 2.33
C GLU A 34 -3.10 -8.76 3.82
N LEU A 35 -3.21 -9.72 4.75
CA LEU A 35 -3.16 -9.43 6.20
C LEU A 35 -1.77 -8.96 6.62
N LEU A 36 -0.74 -9.67 6.19
CA LEU A 36 0.65 -9.28 6.42
C LEU A 36 0.94 -7.89 5.81
N TYR A 37 0.39 -7.61 4.62
CA TYR A 37 0.48 -6.29 4.01
C TYR A 37 -0.15 -5.20 4.89
N SER A 38 -1.37 -5.41 5.41
CA SER A 38 -2.04 -4.47 6.32
C SER A 38 -1.19 -4.14 7.54
N HIS A 39 -0.55 -5.14 8.18
CA HIS A 39 0.32 -4.90 9.32
C HIS A 39 1.61 -4.14 8.95
N ARG A 40 2.25 -4.47 7.81
CA ARG A 40 3.43 -3.74 7.32
C ARG A 40 3.11 -2.28 7.01
N MET A 41 1.93 -2.01 6.44
CA MET A 41 1.46 -0.65 6.18
C MET A 41 1.24 0.14 7.47
N SER A 42 0.63 -0.47 8.49
CA SER A 42 0.43 0.15 9.80
C SER A 42 1.75 0.41 10.54
N ASP A 43 2.68 -0.55 10.54
CA ASP A 43 4.01 -0.38 11.13
C ASP A 43 4.78 0.78 10.47
N MET A 44 4.78 0.82 9.13
CA MET A 44 5.43 1.89 8.40
C MET A 44 4.80 3.25 8.69
N LEU A 45 3.47 3.34 8.77
CA LEU A 45 2.80 4.59 9.14
C LEU A 45 3.22 5.05 10.55
N GLN A 46 3.31 4.13 11.51
CA GLN A 46 3.72 4.47 12.87
C GLN A 46 5.15 5.02 12.92
N ARG A 47 6.06 4.51 12.09
CA ARG A 47 7.43 5.03 11.96
C ARG A 47 7.49 6.35 11.18
N TYR A 48 6.72 6.47 10.10
CA TYR A 48 6.78 7.59 9.17
C TYR A 48 6.03 8.82 9.67
N SER A 49 4.82 8.64 10.21
CA SER A 49 3.91 9.70 10.66
C SER A 49 3.09 9.23 11.88
N PRO A 50 3.70 9.15 13.08
CA PRO A 50 3.09 8.57 14.28
C PRO A 50 1.80 9.28 14.74
N ASP A 51 1.66 10.57 14.42
CA ASP A 51 0.51 11.40 14.81
C ASP A 51 -0.65 11.34 13.80
N ALA A 52 -0.62 10.38 12.86
CA ALA A 52 -1.72 10.20 11.91
C ALA A 52 -3.05 9.91 12.62
N ASP A 53 -4.11 10.55 12.15
CA ASP A 53 -5.45 10.34 12.69
C ASP A 53 -6.04 8.97 12.29
N ASP A 54 -7.17 8.63 12.89
CA ASP A 54 -7.82 7.33 12.70
C ASP A 54 -8.27 7.11 11.25
N ALA A 55 -8.66 8.17 10.53
CA ALA A 55 -9.02 8.07 9.12
C ALA A 55 -7.83 7.57 8.30
N MET A 56 -6.65 8.12 8.55
CA MET A 56 -5.44 7.70 7.85
C MET A 56 -4.93 6.33 8.29
N LYS A 57 -4.98 6.02 9.59
CA LYS A 57 -4.64 4.68 10.10
C LYS A 57 -5.50 3.60 9.42
N LEU A 58 -6.82 3.79 9.36
CA LEU A 58 -7.74 2.84 8.72
C LEU A 58 -7.57 2.80 7.20
N SER A 59 -7.36 3.95 6.54
CA SER A 59 -7.12 4.00 5.09
C SER A 59 -5.88 3.22 4.68
N ILE A 60 -4.79 3.39 5.42
CA ILE A 60 -3.51 2.72 5.17
C ILE A 60 -3.60 1.23 5.46
N HIS A 61 -4.22 0.86 6.58
CA HIS A 61 -4.42 -0.53 6.95
C HIS A 61 -5.32 -1.27 5.94
N ALA A 62 -6.30 -0.59 5.34
CA ALA A 62 -7.22 -1.17 4.35
C ALA A 62 -6.81 -0.97 2.88
N GLN A 63 -5.65 -0.39 2.56
CA GLN A 63 -5.30 -0.01 1.18
C GLN A 63 -5.48 -1.13 0.15
N HIS A 64 -5.16 -2.38 0.51
CA HIS A 64 -5.29 -3.58 -0.33
C HIS A 64 -6.31 -4.60 0.23
N ILE A 65 -7.34 -4.12 0.93
CA ILE A 65 -8.38 -4.96 1.50
C ILE A 65 -8.97 -5.92 0.46
N GLN A 66 -8.94 -7.23 0.74
CA GLN A 66 -9.47 -8.28 -0.12
C GLN A 66 -8.94 -8.34 -1.55
N ARG A 67 -7.73 -7.82 -1.79
CA ARG A 67 -7.15 -7.67 -3.14
C ARG A 67 -7.07 -8.97 -3.96
N TRP A 68 -6.88 -10.13 -3.33
CA TRP A 68 -6.83 -11.43 -4.04
C TRP A 68 -8.15 -11.78 -4.75
N LYS A 69 -9.27 -11.17 -4.36
CA LYS A 69 -10.59 -11.36 -5.01
C LYS A 69 -10.69 -10.68 -6.39
N SER A 70 -9.74 -9.82 -6.75
CA SER A 70 -9.65 -9.16 -8.07
C SER A 70 -8.27 -9.37 -8.70
N PRO A 71 -7.96 -10.60 -9.16
CA PRO A 71 -6.64 -10.92 -9.68
C PRO A 71 -6.39 -10.29 -11.06
N ARG A 72 -5.12 -9.93 -11.32
CA ARG A 72 -4.70 -9.34 -12.61
C ARG A 72 -5.00 -10.24 -13.80
N SER A 73 -5.08 -11.56 -13.61
CA SER A 73 -5.38 -12.56 -14.65
C SER A 73 -6.72 -12.35 -15.35
N ASP A 74 -7.67 -11.69 -14.68
CA ASP A 74 -9.03 -11.54 -15.19
C ASP A 74 -9.15 -10.43 -16.25
N TYR A 75 -8.05 -9.73 -16.51
CA TYR A 75 -7.97 -8.61 -17.45
C TYR A 75 -6.96 -8.90 -18.58
N PRO A 76 -7.12 -8.32 -19.79
CA PRO A 76 -6.18 -8.51 -20.88
C PRO A 76 -4.73 -8.16 -20.51
N MET A 77 -3.75 -9.00 -20.83
CA MET A 77 -2.31 -8.83 -20.51
C MET A 77 -1.61 -7.79 -21.39
N ASN A 78 -2.20 -6.59 -21.44
CA ASN A 78 -1.65 -5.42 -22.13
C ASN A 78 -1.76 -4.18 -21.23
N ARG A 79 -1.20 -3.06 -21.69
CA ARG A 79 -1.21 -1.79 -20.95
C ARG A 79 -2.62 -1.28 -20.65
N LYS A 80 -3.57 -1.41 -21.58
CA LYS A 80 -4.96 -0.98 -21.40
C LYS A 80 -5.65 -1.82 -20.32
N GLY A 81 -5.51 -3.13 -20.37
CA GLY A 81 -6.07 -4.05 -19.38
C GLY A 81 -5.47 -3.84 -17.98
N TYR A 82 -4.17 -3.53 -17.89
CA TYR A 82 -3.54 -3.15 -16.61
C TYR A 82 -4.16 -1.89 -16.00
N HIS A 83 -4.39 -0.85 -16.81
CA HIS A 83 -4.99 0.40 -16.33
C HIS A 83 -6.46 0.24 -15.95
N GLN A 84 -7.20 -0.61 -16.68
CA GLN A 84 -8.58 -0.94 -16.31
C GLN A 84 -8.61 -1.67 -14.97
N TRP A 85 -7.85 -2.76 -14.84
CA TRP A 85 -7.74 -3.50 -13.59
C TRP A 85 -7.36 -2.60 -12.41
N ARG A 86 -6.37 -1.72 -12.58
CA ARG A 86 -5.92 -0.81 -11.52
C ARG A 86 -7.04 0.14 -11.08
N THR A 87 -7.80 0.68 -12.03
CA THR A 87 -8.94 1.57 -11.73
C THR A 87 -10.05 0.83 -10.99
N ASP A 88 -10.43 -0.36 -11.46
CA ASP A 88 -11.46 -1.17 -10.83
C ASP A 88 -11.03 -1.62 -9.42
N LEU A 89 -9.75 -1.96 -9.25
CA LEU A 89 -9.19 -2.39 -7.98
C LEU A 89 -9.23 -1.28 -6.91
N TYR A 90 -8.97 -0.03 -7.31
CA TYR A 90 -9.09 1.12 -6.40
C TYR A 90 -10.53 1.33 -5.93
N GLN A 91 -11.49 1.22 -6.85
CA GLN A 91 -12.90 1.33 -6.51
C GLN A 91 -13.33 0.17 -5.60
N PHE A 92 -12.90 -1.06 -5.91
CA PHE A 92 -13.17 -2.25 -5.09
C PHE A 92 -12.65 -2.09 -3.65
N HIS A 93 -11.38 -1.69 -3.46
CA HIS A 93 -10.84 -1.50 -2.12
C HIS A 93 -11.58 -0.40 -1.34
N ALA A 94 -11.87 0.73 -1.99
CA ALA A 94 -12.57 1.84 -1.35
C ALA A 94 -13.98 1.44 -0.88
N GLU A 95 -14.77 0.78 -1.72
CA GLU A 95 -16.13 0.34 -1.34
C GLU A 95 -16.13 -0.80 -0.33
N THR A 96 -15.14 -1.69 -0.39
CA THR A 96 -14.97 -2.76 0.61
C THR A 96 -14.66 -2.17 1.98
N ALA A 97 -13.69 -1.25 2.06
CA ALA A 97 -13.36 -0.55 3.30
C ALA A 97 -14.56 0.23 3.84
N ALA A 98 -15.27 0.98 2.99
CA ALA A 98 -16.46 1.73 3.36
C ALA A 98 -17.54 0.85 4.01
N SER A 99 -17.80 -0.32 3.41
CA SER A 99 -18.77 -1.27 3.92
C SER A 99 -18.41 -1.83 5.31
N LEU A 100 -17.11 -2.02 5.58
CA LEU A 100 -16.62 -2.46 6.90
C LEU A 100 -16.68 -1.33 7.93
N LEU A 101 -16.32 -0.11 7.54
CA LEU A 101 -16.40 1.06 8.42
C LEU A 101 -17.83 1.41 8.80
N LEU A 102 -18.79 1.28 7.88
CA LEU A 102 -20.20 1.43 8.19
C LEU A 102 -20.66 0.42 9.24
N LYS A 103 -20.20 -0.83 9.15
CA LYS A 103 -20.49 -1.87 10.17
C LYS A 103 -19.84 -1.58 11.52
N ALA A 104 -18.69 -0.93 11.53
CA ALA A 104 -18.03 -0.45 12.75
C ALA A 104 -18.69 0.83 13.33
N GLY A 105 -19.69 1.39 12.65
CA GLY A 105 -20.46 2.55 13.12
C GLY A 105 -19.83 3.90 12.80
N TYR A 106 -19.03 3.99 11.72
CA TYR A 106 -18.54 5.27 11.21
C TYR A 106 -19.58 5.98 10.35
N GLU A 107 -19.62 7.31 10.46
CA GLU A 107 -20.50 8.19 9.69
C GLU A 107 -19.99 8.41 8.25
N GLU A 108 -20.88 8.84 7.37
CA GLU A 108 -20.63 8.99 5.93
C GLU A 108 -19.44 9.91 5.61
N GLU A 109 -19.31 11.05 6.30
CA GLU A 109 -18.21 12.00 6.07
C GLU A 109 -16.82 11.35 6.30
N PHE A 110 -16.70 10.56 7.38
CA PHE A 110 -15.46 9.85 7.69
C PHE A 110 -15.16 8.78 6.64
N ILE A 111 -16.19 8.01 6.27
CA ILE A 111 -16.08 6.95 5.27
C ILE A 111 -15.65 7.52 3.91
N GLU A 112 -16.22 8.64 3.48
CA GLU A 112 -15.86 9.27 2.20
C GLU A 112 -14.40 9.76 2.18
N ARG A 113 -13.89 10.30 3.30
CA ARG A 113 -12.46 10.64 3.42
C ARG A 113 -11.57 9.40 3.22
N VAL A 114 -11.91 8.28 3.86
CA VAL A 114 -11.17 7.01 3.70
C VAL A 114 -11.23 6.49 2.25
N LYS A 115 -12.42 6.53 1.63
CA LYS A 115 -12.60 6.10 0.23
C LYS A 115 -11.75 6.93 -0.73
N LEU A 116 -11.66 8.24 -0.53
CA LEU A 116 -10.85 9.13 -1.37
C LEU A 116 -9.37 8.75 -1.31
N ALA A 117 -8.85 8.48 -0.11
CA ALA A 117 -7.47 8.07 0.10
C ALA A 117 -7.18 6.70 -0.55
N ILE A 118 -7.97 5.66 -0.22
CA ILE A 118 -7.79 4.30 -0.75
C ILE A 118 -7.98 4.25 -2.27
N GLY A 119 -8.97 4.97 -2.78
CA GLY A 119 -9.27 5.07 -4.21
C GLY A 119 -8.20 5.78 -5.03
N LYS A 120 -7.14 6.28 -4.39
CA LYS A 120 -6.02 7.03 -5.00
C LYS A 120 -6.48 8.23 -5.84
N LYS A 121 -7.58 8.87 -5.45
CA LYS A 121 -8.11 10.03 -6.15
C LYS A 121 -7.24 11.26 -5.84
N SER A 122 -7.01 12.09 -6.85
CA SER A 122 -6.34 13.39 -6.71
C SER A 122 -4.93 13.33 -6.08
N LEU A 123 -4.11 12.38 -6.54
CA LEU A 123 -2.69 12.32 -6.15
C LEU A 123 -2.01 13.68 -6.38
N LYS A 124 -1.20 14.13 -5.41
CA LYS A 124 -0.52 15.44 -5.31
C LYS A 124 -1.36 16.63 -4.86
N THR A 125 -2.69 16.55 -4.89
CA THR A 125 -3.56 17.65 -4.40
C THR A 125 -4.38 17.25 -3.17
N ASN A 126 -4.48 15.95 -2.86
CA ASN A 126 -5.02 15.44 -1.61
C ASN A 126 -3.88 14.95 -0.70
N ALA A 127 -3.76 15.54 0.49
CA ALA A 127 -2.74 15.21 1.48
C ALA A 127 -2.88 13.77 2.00
N ASP A 128 -4.10 13.26 2.16
CA ASP A 128 -4.36 11.89 2.62
C ASP A 128 -3.89 10.87 1.57
N THR A 129 -4.23 11.11 0.30
CA THR A 129 -3.75 10.28 -0.82
C THR A 129 -2.22 10.30 -0.91
N GLN A 130 -1.59 11.46 -0.67
CA GLN A 130 -0.14 11.60 -0.68
C GLN A 130 0.50 10.80 0.47
N LEU A 131 0.00 10.93 1.70
CA LEU A 131 0.48 10.16 2.85
C LEU A 131 0.35 8.65 2.61
N LEU A 132 -0.75 8.21 2.00
CA LEU A 132 -0.96 6.81 1.68
C LEU A 132 0.00 6.31 0.58
N GLU A 133 0.29 7.09 -0.46
CA GLU A 133 1.34 6.74 -1.46
C GLU A 133 2.75 6.78 -0.88
N ASP A 134 3.06 7.70 0.04
CA ASP A 134 4.33 7.73 0.76
C ASP A 134 4.56 6.40 1.50
N VAL A 135 3.60 6.00 2.35
CA VAL A 135 3.68 4.76 3.13
C VAL A 135 3.73 3.54 2.20
N ALA A 136 2.90 3.49 1.15
CA ALA A 136 2.92 2.40 0.18
C ALA A 136 4.26 2.27 -0.54
N GLY A 137 4.88 3.40 -0.91
CA GLY A 137 6.19 3.44 -1.55
C GLY A 137 7.30 2.94 -0.63
N LEU A 138 7.31 3.39 0.63
CA LEU A 138 8.26 2.94 1.65
C LEU A 138 8.12 1.44 1.93
N VAL A 139 6.89 0.94 2.13
CA VAL A 139 6.63 -0.50 2.34
C VAL A 139 7.05 -1.32 1.12
N PHE A 140 6.80 -0.83 -0.10
CA PHE A 140 7.23 -1.51 -1.30
C PHE A 140 8.76 -1.65 -1.35
N ILE A 141 9.50 -0.56 -1.09
CA ILE A 141 10.96 -0.57 -1.08
C ILE A 141 11.50 -1.56 -0.05
N GLU A 142 11.00 -1.49 1.19
CA GLU A 142 11.53 -2.27 2.32
C GLU A 142 11.18 -3.77 2.25
N HIS A 143 9.95 -4.11 1.84
CA HIS A 143 9.46 -5.48 1.97
C HIS A 143 9.26 -6.23 0.65
N TYR A 144 9.04 -5.52 -0.46
CA TYR A 144 8.53 -6.16 -1.69
C TYR A 144 9.42 -5.99 -2.90
N MET A 145 10.32 -5.01 -2.92
CA MET A 145 11.12 -4.68 -4.11
C MET A 145 12.04 -5.84 -4.52
N GLN A 146 12.76 -6.47 -3.57
CA GLN A 146 13.64 -7.60 -3.87
C GLN A 146 12.88 -8.77 -4.52
N ALA A 147 11.82 -9.24 -3.88
CA ALA A 147 10.99 -10.32 -4.42
C ALA A 147 10.28 -9.93 -5.73
N PHE A 148 10.09 -8.64 -6.00
CA PHE A 148 9.59 -8.18 -7.30
C PHE A 148 10.67 -8.24 -8.38
N VAL A 149 11.93 -7.92 -8.05
CA VAL A 149 13.07 -8.10 -8.95
C VAL A 149 13.28 -9.57 -9.30
N ASP A 150 13.27 -10.45 -8.30
CA ASP A 150 13.51 -11.89 -8.50
C ASP A 150 12.44 -12.56 -9.38
N ARG A 151 11.22 -12.01 -9.39
CA ARG A 151 10.11 -12.47 -10.24
C ARG A 151 10.18 -11.98 -11.69
N HIS A 152 11.05 -11.01 -11.97
CA HIS A 152 11.19 -10.40 -13.29
C HIS A 152 12.66 -10.39 -13.78
N PRO A 153 13.31 -11.57 -13.89
CA PRO A 153 14.69 -11.66 -14.38
C PRO A 153 14.84 -11.21 -15.84
N GLU A 154 13.75 -11.08 -16.58
CA GLU A 154 13.73 -10.58 -17.95
C GLU A 154 13.89 -9.06 -18.07
N TYR A 155 13.79 -8.31 -16.97
CA TYR A 155 13.93 -6.85 -16.99
C TYR A 155 15.39 -6.43 -16.94
N ASP A 156 15.77 -5.56 -17.88
CA ASP A 156 17.07 -4.92 -17.88
C ASP A 156 17.16 -3.80 -16.82
N GLU A 157 18.37 -3.30 -16.61
CA GLU A 157 18.62 -2.23 -15.64
C GLU A 157 17.80 -0.97 -15.93
N GLN A 158 17.66 -0.59 -17.20
CA GLN A 158 16.90 0.61 -17.59
C GLN A 158 15.43 0.49 -17.22
N LYS A 159 14.84 -0.70 -17.42
CA LYS A 159 13.49 -1.01 -17.01
C LYS A 159 13.31 -0.89 -15.49
N TRP A 160 14.28 -1.36 -14.71
CA TRP A 160 14.25 -1.21 -13.26
C TRP A 160 14.41 0.23 -12.80
N LEU A 161 15.32 1.00 -13.38
CA LEU A 161 15.45 2.42 -13.11
C LEU A 161 14.12 3.15 -13.36
N ASP A 162 13.43 2.85 -14.45
CA ASP A 162 12.12 3.43 -14.76
C ASP A 162 11.04 3.03 -13.74
N ILE A 163 11.04 1.78 -13.26
CA ILE A 163 10.10 1.32 -12.23
C ILE A 163 10.37 2.05 -10.90
N ILE A 164 11.62 2.10 -10.47
CA ILE A 164 12.00 2.77 -9.21
C ILE A 164 11.65 4.26 -9.28
N ARG A 165 11.99 4.96 -10.38
CA ARG A 165 11.62 6.36 -10.59
C ARG A 165 10.11 6.58 -10.57
N ARG A 166 9.32 5.67 -11.14
CA ARG A 166 7.85 5.74 -11.09
C ARG A 166 7.31 5.60 -9.67
N THR A 167 7.88 4.73 -8.85
CA THR A 167 7.53 4.64 -7.43
C THR A 167 7.95 5.92 -6.70
N TRP A 168 9.20 6.35 -6.87
CA TRP A 168 9.76 7.55 -6.26
C TRP A 168 8.95 8.81 -6.56
N SER A 169 8.54 9.01 -7.82
CA SER A 169 7.78 10.19 -8.27
C SER A 169 6.38 10.36 -7.67
N LYS A 170 5.87 9.33 -6.99
CA LYS A 170 4.58 9.36 -6.27
C LYS A 170 4.75 9.70 -4.80
N MET A 171 5.95 9.52 -4.27
CA MET A 171 6.30 9.82 -2.89
C MET A 171 6.68 11.31 -2.77
N SER A 172 6.43 11.89 -1.60
CA SER A 172 6.83 13.25 -1.25
C SER A 172 8.33 13.35 -0.96
N ASP A 173 8.87 14.57 -1.00
CA ASP A 173 10.26 14.84 -0.62
C ASP A 173 10.57 14.38 0.82
N ARG A 174 9.60 14.45 1.73
CA ARG A 174 9.74 13.94 3.10
C ARG A 174 9.92 12.42 3.10
N ALA A 175 9.14 11.69 2.30
CA ALA A 175 9.28 10.24 2.19
C ALA A 175 10.61 9.85 1.52
N HIS A 176 11.10 10.64 0.57
CA HIS A 176 12.44 10.46 -0.02
C HIS A 176 13.53 10.60 1.05
N GLN A 177 13.47 11.67 1.85
CA GLN A 177 14.40 11.89 2.95
C GLN A 177 14.31 10.76 3.99
N PHE A 178 13.10 10.28 4.29
CA PHE A 178 12.88 9.17 5.21
C PHE A 178 13.54 7.88 4.71
N ALA A 179 13.36 7.55 3.42
CA ALA A 179 13.97 6.38 2.80
C ALA A 179 15.51 6.46 2.78
N LEU A 180 16.07 7.63 2.45
CA LEU A 180 17.53 7.83 2.37
C LEU A 180 18.19 8.04 3.74
N GLY A 181 17.42 8.44 4.75
CA GLY A 181 17.90 8.69 6.12
C GLY A 181 18.10 7.44 6.97
N GLY A 182 17.89 6.24 6.42
CA GLY A 182 18.06 4.98 7.15
C GLY A 182 16.89 4.61 8.06
N HIS A 183 15.71 5.19 7.83
CA HIS A 183 14.50 4.87 8.60
C HIS A 183 13.72 3.65 8.08
N ILE A 184 14.16 3.11 6.94
CA ILE A 184 13.70 1.84 6.37
C ILE A 184 14.92 0.99 6.00
N ILE A 185 14.75 -0.33 5.97
CA ILE A 185 15.75 -1.27 5.49
C ILE A 185 15.68 -1.29 3.96
N LEU A 186 16.74 -0.85 3.29
CA LEU A 186 16.86 -1.01 1.85
C LEU A 186 17.33 -2.43 1.52
N PRO A 187 16.79 -3.07 0.46
CA PRO A 187 17.30 -4.37 0.01
C PRO A 187 18.75 -4.21 -0.48
N GLU A 188 19.70 -4.79 0.26
CA GLU A 188 21.14 -4.60 0.08
C GLU A 188 21.61 -4.76 -1.38
N PRO A 189 21.18 -5.81 -2.13
CA PRO A 189 21.59 -5.99 -3.52
C PRO A 189 21.11 -4.87 -4.46
N LEU A 190 20.04 -4.15 -4.10
CA LEU A 190 19.42 -3.13 -4.94
C LEU A 190 19.82 -1.71 -4.54
N VAL A 191 20.56 -1.50 -3.45
CA VAL A 191 20.99 -0.17 -3.01
C VAL A 191 21.67 0.64 -4.13
N PRO A 192 22.63 0.09 -4.91
CA PRO A 192 23.26 0.85 -6.00
C PRO A 192 22.25 1.29 -7.07
N LEU A 193 21.29 0.43 -7.39
CA LEU A 193 20.25 0.69 -8.39
C LEU A 193 19.26 1.76 -7.91
N ILE A 194 18.86 1.72 -6.64
CA ILE A 194 18.01 2.73 -6.01
C ILE A 194 18.73 4.09 -6.02
N GLN A 195 19.98 4.15 -5.58
CA GLN A 195 20.78 5.38 -5.58
C GLN A 195 20.91 5.96 -6.99
N LYS A 196 21.19 5.12 -8.00
CA LYS A 196 21.25 5.55 -9.41
C LYS A 196 19.91 6.08 -9.92
N ALA A 197 18.79 5.49 -9.49
CA ALA A 197 17.46 5.90 -9.92
C ALA A 197 17.07 7.29 -9.40
N VAL A 198 17.45 7.62 -8.16
CA VAL A 198 16.98 8.83 -7.44
C VAL A 198 17.96 10.01 -7.48
N SER A 199 19.19 9.80 -7.98
CA SER A 199 20.22 10.85 -8.09
C SER A 199 20.20 11.61 -9.43
N ALA A 200 19.27 11.28 -10.33
CA ALA A 200 19.15 11.83 -11.68
C ALA A 200 17.90 12.71 -11.80
#